data_AF-A0A4R1VH71-F1
#
_entry.id   AF-A0A4R1VH71-F1
#
_cell.length_a   1.000
_cell.length_b   1.000
_cell.length_c   1.000
_cell.angle_alpha   90.00
_cell.angle_beta   90.00
_cell.angle_gamma   90.00
#
_symmetry.space_group_name_H-M   'P 1'
#
loop_
_entity.id
_entity.type
_entity.pdbx_description
1 polymer ?
#
loop_
_entity_poly.entity_id
_entity_poly.type
_entity_poly.pdbx_seq_one_letter_code
_entity_poly.pdbx_strand_id
1 'polypeptide(L)'
;MSGLDRFVEAQRRDYAAVTSELARGVKQSHWIWYVFPQLAGLGSSETSRYYALSGLTEARAYLAHPLLGARLGECTDAMLGWAGERSASAILGELDALKFGSSMTLF
;
A
#
# COMPACT_ATOMS: atom_id res chain seq x y z
N MET A 1 13.65 1.27 -17.90
CA MET A 1 12.61 1.85 -17.02
C MET A 1 12.35 0.83 -15.94
N SER A 2 12.50 1.22 -14.68
CA SER A 2 12.39 0.27 -13.58
C SER A 2 10.94 -0.19 -13.50
N GLY A 3 10.69 -1.47 -13.20
CA GLY A 3 9.30 -1.92 -12.99
C GLY A 3 8.57 -1.04 -11.97
N LEU A 4 9.29 -0.46 -11.02
CA LEU A 4 8.75 0.30 -9.90
C LEU A 4 8.23 1.69 -10.25
N ASP A 5 8.55 2.23 -11.42
CA ASP A 5 8.14 3.59 -11.85
C ASP A 5 6.60 3.73 -11.84
N ARG A 6 5.87 2.62 -12.06
CA ARG A 6 4.40 2.56 -11.99
C ARG A 6 3.86 2.97 -10.62
N PHE A 7 4.54 2.59 -9.54
CA PHE A 7 4.12 2.95 -8.17
C PHE A 7 4.41 4.43 -7.89
N VAL A 8 5.58 4.91 -8.31
CA VAL A 8 5.99 6.30 -8.11
C VAL A 8 5.01 7.25 -8.81
N GLU A 9 4.62 6.96 -10.04
CA GLU A 9 3.67 7.78 -10.79
C GLU A 9 2.30 7.82 -10.13
N ALA A 10 1.77 6.66 -9.74
CA ALA A 10 0.48 6.56 -9.06
C ALA A 10 0.48 7.34 -7.74
N GLN A 11 1.50 7.11 -6.90
CA GLN A 11 1.61 7.81 -5.63
C GLN A 11 1.86 9.31 -5.81
N ARG A 12 2.56 9.77 -6.85
CA ARG A 12 2.80 11.22 -7.04
C ARG A 12 1.51 12.02 -7.05
N ARG A 13 0.44 11.47 -7.61
CA ARG A 13 -0.87 12.13 -7.72
C ARG A 13 -1.65 12.09 -6.40
N ASP A 14 -1.57 10.99 -5.68
CA ASP A 14 -2.50 10.71 -4.57
C ASP A 14 -1.86 10.76 -3.18
N TYR A 15 -0.52 10.86 -3.05
CA TYR A 15 0.17 10.69 -1.77
C TYR A 15 -0.29 11.65 -0.67
N ALA A 16 -0.59 12.90 -1.03
CA ALA A 16 -1.12 13.88 -0.09
C ALA A 16 -2.53 13.49 0.43
N ALA A 17 -3.37 12.88 -0.42
CA ALA A 17 -4.66 12.37 -0.01
C ALA A 17 -4.51 11.11 0.86
N VAL A 18 -3.64 10.18 0.46
CA VAL A 18 -3.32 8.95 1.22
C VAL A 18 -2.93 9.27 2.66
N THR A 19 -1.93 10.13 2.85
CA THR A 19 -1.41 10.50 4.18
C THR A 19 -2.48 11.20 5.02
N SER A 20 -3.29 12.07 4.41
CA SER A 20 -4.39 12.75 5.11
C SER A 20 -5.53 11.80 5.51
N GLU A 21 -5.87 10.82 4.67
CA GLU A 21 -6.87 9.78 4.97
C GLU A 21 -6.42 8.85 6.09
N LEU A 22 -5.16 8.39 6.04
CA LEU A 22 -4.56 7.56 7.09
C LEU A 22 -4.47 8.30 8.43
N ALA A 23 -4.04 9.57 8.41
CA ALA A 23 -4.01 10.42 9.61
C ALA A 23 -5.39 10.66 10.22
N ARG A 24 -6.47 10.60 9.41
CA ARG A 24 -7.86 10.68 9.88
C ARG A 24 -8.45 9.32 10.27
N GLY A 25 -7.73 8.22 10.03
CA GLY A 25 -8.18 6.87 10.33
C GLY A 25 -9.40 6.43 9.52
N VAL A 26 -9.59 7.00 8.32
CA VAL A 26 -10.67 6.64 7.38
C VAL A 26 -10.19 6.82 5.94
N LYS A 27 -10.05 5.71 5.23
CA LYS A 27 -9.80 5.66 3.80
C LYS A 27 -11.05 6.06 3.01
N GLN A 28 -10.86 6.89 1.99
CA GLN A 28 -11.94 7.45 1.16
C GLN A 28 -11.68 7.27 -0.34
N SER A 29 -10.44 7.21 -0.78
CA SER A 29 -10.07 7.13 -2.19
C SER A 29 -9.39 5.82 -2.59
N HIS A 30 -9.11 5.64 -3.89
CA HIS A 30 -8.76 4.35 -4.50
C HIS A 30 -7.26 4.15 -4.68
N TRP A 31 -6.52 3.91 -3.58
CA TRP A 31 -5.04 3.84 -3.64
C TRP A 31 -4.39 2.57 -3.08
N ILE A 32 -5.18 1.63 -2.55
CA ILE A 32 -4.66 0.50 -1.78
C ILE A 32 -3.57 -0.29 -2.52
N TRP A 33 -3.73 -0.50 -3.83
CA TRP A 33 -2.87 -1.39 -4.61
C TRP A 33 -1.43 -0.90 -4.77
N TYR A 34 -1.22 0.41 -4.79
CA TYR A 34 0.10 1.02 -5.03
C TYR A 34 0.70 1.69 -3.79
N VAL A 35 -0.04 1.76 -2.69
CA VAL A 35 0.48 2.17 -1.38
C VAL A 35 0.86 0.95 -0.55
N PHE A 36 -0.01 -0.07 -0.51
CA PHE A 36 0.20 -1.36 0.14
C PHE A 36 0.13 -2.50 -0.90
N PRO A 37 1.13 -2.62 -1.79
CA PRO A 37 1.12 -3.64 -2.83
C PRO A 37 1.22 -5.04 -2.24
N GLN A 38 0.64 -6.00 -2.94
CA GLN A 38 0.62 -7.42 -2.57
C GLN A 38 1.21 -8.29 -3.69
N LEU A 39 1.51 -9.54 -3.38
CA LEU A 39 2.06 -10.51 -4.34
C LEU A 39 1.09 -10.78 -5.50
N ALA A 40 1.63 -10.99 -6.69
CA ALA A 40 0.87 -11.42 -7.86
C ALA A 40 0.08 -12.71 -7.58
N GLY A 41 -1.13 -12.78 -8.12
CA GLY A 41 -2.06 -13.91 -7.92
C GLY A 41 -3.09 -13.70 -6.80
N LEU A 42 -2.87 -12.73 -5.89
CA LEU A 42 -3.81 -12.45 -4.78
C LEU A 42 -5.01 -11.57 -5.15
N GLY A 43 -4.99 -10.94 -6.34
CA GLY A 43 -6.07 -10.07 -6.80
C GLY A 43 -6.49 -10.37 -8.23
N SER A 44 -7.79 -10.27 -8.50
CA SER A 44 -8.38 -10.58 -9.81
C SER A 44 -8.64 -9.35 -10.69
N SER A 45 -8.77 -8.15 -10.11
CA SER A 45 -9.00 -6.93 -10.89
C SER A 45 -7.75 -6.54 -11.70
N GLU A 46 -7.96 -5.87 -12.84
CA GLU A 46 -6.86 -5.38 -13.69
C GLU A 46 -5.91 -4.48 -12.91
N THR A 47 -6.44 -3.56 -12.09
CA THR A 47 -5.63 -2.68 -11.21
C THR A 47 -4.84 -3.50 -10.19
N SER A 48 -5.42 -4.57 -9.62
CA SER A 48 -4.69 -5.44 -8.69
C SER A 48 -3.55 -6.18 -9.37
N ARG A 49 -3.74 -6.62 -10.63
CA ARG A 49 -2.70 -7.30 -11.42
C ARG A 49 -1.59 -6.33 -11.83
N TYR A 50 -1.95 -5.12 -12.24
CA TYR A 50 -1.01 -4.10 -12.68
C TYR A 50 -0.05 -3.66 -11.56
N TYR A 51 -0.55 -3.48 -10.34
CA TYR A 51 0.27 -3.07 -9.19
C TYR A 51 0.76 -4.24 -8.32
N ALA A 52 0.50 -5.49 -8.70
CA ALA A 52 1.05 -6.62 -7.98
C ALA A 52 2.57 -6.69 -8.12
N LEU A 53 3.23 -7.16 -7.07
CA LEU A 53 4.65 -7.49 -7.08
C LEU A 53 4.84 -8.91 -7.62
N SER A 54 5.77 -9.09 -8.54
CA SER A 54 6.05 -10.36 -9.21
C SER A 54 6.69 -11.42 -8.32
N GLY A 55 7.30 -11.02 -7.19
CA GLY A 55 7.99 -11.92 -6.27
C GLY A 55 8.87 -11.18 -5.26
N LEU A 56 9.60 -11.96 -4.46
CA LEU A 56 10.48 -11.42 -3.41
C LEU A 56 11.56 -10.48 -3.95
N THR A 57 12.09 -10.73 -5.15
CA THR A 57 13.11 -9.86 -5.76
C THR A 57 12.55 -8.45 -5.99
N GLU A 58 11.35 -8.33 -6.53
CA GLU A 58 10.72 -7.03 -6.76
C GLU A 58 10.28 -6.38 -5.44
N ALA A 59 9.79 -7.15 -4.47
CA ALA A 59 9.47 -6.64 -3.13
C ALA A 59 10.70 -6.05 -2.42
N ARG A 60 11.85 -6.74 -2.47
CA ARG A 60 13.11 -6.20 -1.92
C ARG A 60 13.56 -4.94 -2.66
N ALA A 61 13.39 -4.89 -3.97
CA ALA A 61 13.68 -3.69 -4.76
C ALA A 61 12.73 -2.53 -4.38
N TYR A 62 11.44 -2.81 -4.12
CA TYR A 62 10.46 -1.82 -3.65
C TYR A 62 10.88 -1.24 -2.30
N LEU A 63 11.28 -2.07 -1.33
CA LEU A 63 11.77 -1.62 -0.02
C LEU A 63 13.07 -0.82 -0.12
N ALA A 64 14.00 -1.25 -0.97
CA ALA A 64 15.29 -0.56 -1.15
C ALA A 64 15.17 0.74 -1.96
N HIS A 65 14.02 0.98 -2.61
CA HIS A 65 13.82 2.18 -3.39
C HIS A 65 13.68 3.41 -2.46
N PRO A 66 14.47 4.49 -2.65
CA PRO A 66 14.59 5.59 -1.69
C PRO A 66 13.28 6.32 -1.39
N LEU A 67 12.38 6.41 -2.38
CA LEU A 67 11.04 6.97 -2.19
C LEU A 67 10.02 5.94 -1.67
N LEU A 68 9.83 4.81 -2.39
CA LEU A 68 8.76 3.86 -2.11
C LEU A 68 8.91 3.16 -0.74
N GLY A 69 10.13 2.80 -0.35
CA GLY A 69 10.39 2.21 0.97
C GLY A 69 10.06 3.18 2.10
N ALA A 70 10.49 4.43 1.98
CA ALA A 70 10.19 5.48 2.96
C ALA A 70 8.68 5.72 3.09
N ARG A 71 7.97 5.77 1.96
CA ARG A 71 6.51 5.97 1.94
C ARG A 71 5.72 4.78 2.49
N LEU A 72 6.19 3.55 2.23
CA LEU A 72 5.59 2.37 2.85
C LEU A 72 5.72 2.43 4.38
N GLY A 73 6.92 2.79 4.88
CA GLY A 73 7.15 3.00 6.30
C GLY A 73 6.22 4.07 6.90
N GLU A 74 6.17 5.26 6.29
CA GLU A 74 5.31 6.36 6.75
C GLU A 74 3.82 5.96 6.81
N CYS A 75 3.31 5.29 5.78
CA CYS A 75 1.93 4.82 5.76
C CYS A 75 1.67 3.70 6.79
N THR A 76 2.63 2.79 7.00
CA THR A 76 2.53 1.75 8.03
C THR A 76 2.53 2.36 9.43
N ASP A 77 3.39 3.36 9.69
CA ASP A 77 3.42 4.07 10.96
C ASP A 77 2.09 4.80 11.24
N ALA A 78 1.49 5.42 10.21
CA ALA A 78 0.18 6.04 10.33
C ALA A 78 -0.93 5.01 10.67
N MET A 79 -0.86 3.79 10.12
CA MET A 79 -1.77 2.70 10.49
C MET A 79 -1.54 2.23 11.93
N LEU A 80 -0.28 2.06 12.34
CA LEU A 80 0.08 1.65 13.70
C LEU A 80 -0.28 2.70 14.75
N GLY A 81 -0.31 3.98 14.40
CA GLY A 81 -0.76 5.06 15.27
C GLY A 81 -2.21 4.91 15.77
N TRP A 82 -3.03 4.10 15.09
CA TRP A 82 -4.40 3.78 15.51
C TRP A 82 -4.53 2.45 16.26
N ALA A 83 -3.43 1.72 16.47
CA ALA A 83 -3.46 0.42 17.13
C ALA A 83 -4.04 0.54 18.55
N GLY A 84 -5.02 -0.31 18.87
CA GLY A 84 -5.76 -0.25 20.14
C GLY A 84 -6.98 0.68 20.13
N GLU A 85 -7.07 1.60 19.17
CA GLU A 85 -8.22 2.50 19.00
C GLU A 85 -9.12 2.10 17.83
N ARG A 86 -8.53 1.67 16.70
CA ARG A 86 -9.27 1.25 15.50
C ARG A 86 -8.66 -0.01 14.90
N SER A 87 -9.51 -0.88 14.37
CA SER A 87 -9.06 -2.00 13.54
C SER A 87 -8.66 -1.52 12.14
N ALA A 88 -7.82 -2.29 11.45
CA ALA A 88 -7.50 -2.03 10.05
C ALA A 88 -8.77 -2.02 9.17
N SER A 89 -9.76 -2.86 9.46
CA SER A 89 -11.04 -2.88 8.75
C SER A 89 -11.88 -1.63 8.99
N ALA A 90 -11.82 -1.01 10.18
CA ALA A 90 -12.50 0.25 10.45
C ALA A 90 -11.86 1.43 9.69
N ILE A 91 -10.56 1.37 9.42
CA ILE A 91 -9.82 2.41 8.69
C ILE A 91 -9.95 2.22 7.18
N LEU A 92 -9.73 1.00 6.68
CA LEU A 92 -9.56 0.70 5.26
C LEU A 92 -10.82 0.11 4.60
N GLY A 93 -11.76 -0.42 5.39
CA GLY A 93 -12.78 -1.35 4.92
C GLY A 93 -12.25 -2.80 4.85
N GLU A 94 -13.16 -3.78 4.80
CA GLU A 94 -12.81 -5.21 4.92
C GLU A 94 -11.85 -5.69 3.82
N LEU A 95 -12.18 -5.39 2.56
CA LEU A 95 -11.39 -5.88 1.42
C LEU A 95 -9.98 -5.27 1.39
N ASP A 96 -9.86 -3.98 1.73
CA ASP A 96 -8.56 -3.30 1.72
C ASP A 96 -7.74 -3.65 2.96
N ALA A 97 -8.38 -3.99 4.08
CA ALA A 97 -7.69 -4.57 5.24
C ALA A 97 -7.05 -5.93 4.92
N LEU A 98 -7.69 -6.77 4.09
CA LEU A 98 -7.08 -8.03 3.62
C LEU A 98 -5.86 -7.78 2.72
N LYS A 99 -5.93 -6.76 1.85
CA LYS A 99 -4.79 -6.34 1.02
C LYS A 99 -3.65 -5.79 1.86
N PHE A 100 -3.97 -4.98 2.87
CA PHE A 100 -3.01 -4.48 3.84
C PHE A 100 -2.32 -5.64 4.57
N GLY A 101 -3.07 -6.61 5.11
CA GLY A 101 -2.50 -7.80 5.73
C GLY A 101 -1.60 -8.62 4.79
N SER A 102 -2.01 -8.75 3.53
CA SER A 102 -1.20 -9.41 2.49
C SER A 102 0.10 -8.64 2.19
N SER A 103 0.05 -7.31 2.19
CA SER A 103 1.21 -6.43 2.02
C SER A 103 2.18 -6.56 3.19
N MET A 104 1.68 -6.46 4.43
CA MET A 104 2.49 -6.59 5.66
C MET A 104 3.04 -8.00 5.88
N THR A 105 2.49 -9.02 5.21
CA THR A 105 3.04 -10.38 5.23
C THR A 105 4.19 -10.53 4.22
N LEU A 106 4.14 -9.79 3.11
CA LEU A 106 5.15 -9.85 2.05
C LEU A 106 6.43 -9.08 2.43
N PHE A 107 6.27 -7.94 3.10
CA PHE A 107 7.35 -7.06 3.53
C PHE A 107 7.76 -7.33 4.97
#